data_AF-A0A2P8R409-F1
#
_entry.id   AF-A0A2P8R409-F1
#
_cell.length_a   1.000
_cell.length_b   1.000
_cell.length_c   1.000
_cell.angle_alpha   90.00
_cell.angle_beta   90.00
_cell.angle_gamma   90.00
#
_symmetry.space_group_name_H-M   'P 1'
#
loop_
_entity.id
_entity.type
_entity.pdbx_description
1 polymer ?
#
loop_
_entity_poly.entity_id
_entity_poly.type
_entity_poly.pdbx_seq_one_letter_code
_entity_poly.pdbx_strand_id
1 'polypeptide(L)'
;MNEQEIKFEIYKRIYQSRDLELQFFWQRAVFLSAFLFIAYTAYGTFQMKLFFISSNQISYLGTDITNLISIFICFCGYVLSIFWVLMFKGSKNSYEAYEKMLDDFVEAQMIFNNKCNSSKNIKKEFFLPANLDLNNSKDNFFSLKEYRYSLSKINISLGYFSMFIFFVLSIFHLLAIPKFIKNILNFINNIFYNCDIFKCTAFVCIVIFIGFLCYLPFIISRNFRQKK
;
A
#
# COMPACT_ATOMS: atom_id res chain seq x y z
N MET A 1 -31.81 21.91 -25.10
CA MET A 1 -30.35 21.86 -24.93
C MET A 1 -29.74 21.56 -26.29
N ASN A 2 -28.91 22.45 -26.81
CA ASN A 2 -28.23 22.31 -28.09
C ASN A 2 -27.14 21.22 -28.00
N GLU A 3 -26.77 20.57 -29.11
CA GLU A 3 -25.75 19.50 -29.12
C GLU A 3 -24.40 19.98 -28.57
N GLN A 4 -24.06 21.25 -28.82
CA GLN A 4 -22.86 21.90 -28.29
C GLN A 4 -22.91 22.06 -26.76
N GLU A 5 -24.08 22.36 -26.19
CA GLU A 5 -24.26 22.47 -24.74
C GLU A 5 -24.08 21.12 -24.05
N ILE A 6 -24.60 20.05 -24.64
CA ILE A 6 -24.42 18.68 -24.15
C ILE A 6 -22.94 18.29 -24.13
N LYS A 7 -22.21 18.58 -25.22
CA LYS A 7 -20.76 18.30 -25.33
C LYS A 7 -19.96 19.08 -24.28
N PHE A 8 -20.27 20.35 -24.07
CA PHE A 8 -19.63 21.17 -23.04
C PHE A 8 -19.91 20.64 -21.63
N GLU A 9 -21.14 20.20 -21.36
CA GLU A 9 -21.51 19.65 -20.06
C GLU A 9 -20.77 18.33 -19.76
N ILE A 10 -20.63 17.44 -20.76
CA ILE A 10 -19.86 16.20 -20.62
C ILE A 10 -18.39 16.50 -20.30
N TYR A 11 -17.76 17.41 -21.06
CA TYR A 11 -16.39 17.84 -20.81
C TYR A 11 -16.21 18.36 -19.38
N LYS A 12 -17.13 19.24 -18.96
CA LYS A 12 -17.13 19.82 -17.60
C LYS A 12 -17.24 18.75 -16.53
N ARG A 13 -18.10 17.74 -16.70
CA ARG A 13 -18.25 16.65 -15.73
C ARG A 13 -17.02 15.75 -15.63
N ILE A 14 -16.37 15.41 -16.75
CA ILE A 14 -15.13 14.62 -16.76
C ILE A 14 -14.01 15.40 -16.05
N TYR A 15 -13.87 16.68 -16.37
CA TYR A 15 -12.90 17.57 -15.72
C TYR A 15 -13.14 17.69 -14.21
N GLN A 16 -14.40 17.91 -13.80
CA GLN A 16 -14.77 17.93 -12.39
C GLN A 16 -14.47 16.61 -11.68
N SER A 17 -14.71 15.46 -12.33
CA SER A 17 -14.43 14.15 -11.76
C SER A 17 -12.93 13.93 -11.53
N ARG A 18 -12.09 14.37 -12.48
CA ARG A 18 -10.63 14.37 -12.35
C ARG A 18 -10.17 15.22 -11.15
N ASP A 19 -10.70 16.43 -11.01
CA ASP A 19 -10.34 17.34 -9.92
C ASP A 19 -10.77 16.79 -8.55
N LEU A 20 -11.95 16.15 -8.48
CA LEU A 20 -12.41 15.45 -7.27
C LEU A 20 -11.49 14.29 -6.90
N GLU A 21 -11.05 13.48 -7.86
CA GLU A 21 -10.12 12.38 -7.59
C GLU A 21 -8.77 12.91 -7.08
N LEU A 22 -8.30 14.05 -7.61
CA LEU A 22 -7.10 14.71 -7.12
C LEU A 22 -7.26 15.23 -5.68
N GLN A 23 -8.41 15.80 -5.32
CA GLN A 23 -8.69 16.23 -3.95
C GLN A 23 -8.76 15.04 -2.99
N PHE A 24 -9.47 13.97 -3.36
CA PHE A 24 -9.54 12.75 -2.56
C PHE A 24 -8.19 12.07 -2.42
N PHE A 25 -7.34 12.12 -3.45
CA PHE A 25 -5.97 11.65 -3.39
C PHE A 25 -5.17 12.35 -2.29
N TRP A 26 -5.20 13.68 -2.26
CA TRP A 26 -4.51 14.45 -1.22
C TRP A 26 -5.09 14.19 0.18
N GLN A 27 -6.41 14.13 0.30
CA GLN A 27 -7.05 13.84 1.59
C GLN A 27 -6.68 12.46 2.14
N ARG A 28 -6.72 11.42 1.29
CA ARG A 28 -6.33 10.05 1.66
C ARG A 28 -4.84 9.96 2.02
N ALA A 29 -3.98 10.70 1.31
CA ALA A 29 -2.55 10.81 1.62
C ALA A 29 -2.29 11.41 3.01
N VAL A 30 -2.94 12.52 3.34
CA VAL A 30 -2.83 13.18 4.66
C VAL A 30 -3.37 12.29 5.77
N PHE A 31 -4.52 11.63 5.53
CA PHE A 31 -5.09 10.70 6.50
C PHE A 31 -4.12 9.57 6.83
N LEU A 32 -3.56 8.93 5.80
CA LEU A 32 -2.66 7.80 6.00
C LEU A 32 -1.32 8.23 6.62
N SER A 33 -0.89 9.48 6.42
CA SER A 33 0.41 9.95 6.92
C SER A 33 0.35 10.13 8.43
N ALA A 34 -0.81 10.56 8.95
CA ALA A 34 -1.07 10.61 10.37
C ALA A 34 -0.93 9.23 11.04
N PHE A 35 -1.49 8.15 10.46
CA PHE A 35 -1.31 6.80 11.01
C PHE A 35 0.12 6.31 10.97
N LEU A 36 0.83 6.60 9.87
CA LEU A 36 2.23 6.21 9.74
C LEU A 36 3.09 6.95 10.78
N PHE A 37 2.85 8.25 10.96
CA PHE A 37 3.49 9.05 12.00
C PHE A 37 3.21 8.51 13.40
N ILE A 38 1.95 8.17 13.70
CA ILE A 38 1.57 7.51 14.96
C ILE A 38 2.32 6.20 15.14
N ALA A 39 2.48 5.37 14.10
CA ALA A 39 3.23 4.12 14.20
C ALA A 39 4.71 4.36 14.51
N TYR A 40 5.35 5.34 13.87
CA TYR A 40 6.73 5.73 14.17
C TYR A 40 6.88 6.29 15.58
N THR A 41 5.98 7.18 16.01
CA THR A 41 6.01 7.76 17.35
C THR A 41 5.73 6.70 18.41
N ALA A 42 4.77 5.80 18.19
CA ALA A 42 4.47 4.69 19.08
C ALA A 42 5.70 3.79 19.25
N TYR A 43 6.34 3.39 18.15
CA TYR A 43 7.56 2.59 18.19
C TYR A 43 8.70 3.31 18.91
N GLY A 44 8.99 4.56 18.54
CA GLY A 44 10.09 5.33 19.11
C GLY A 44 9.90 5.61 20.60
N THR A 45 8.73 6.08 21.01
CA THR A 45 8.43 6.37 22.43
C THR A 45 8.41 5.10 23.27
N PHE A 46 7.91 3.99 22.73
CA PHE A 46 7.95 2.70 23.40
C PHE A 46 9.39 2.24 23.63
N GLN A 47 10.23 2.28 22.59
CA GLN A 47 11.62 1.85 22.71
C GLN A 47 12.45 2.76 23.62
N MET A 48 12.23 4.08 23.59
CA MET A 48 12.88 5.02 24.51
C MET A 48 12.52 4.73 25.97
N LYS A 49 11.24 4.46 26.26
CA LYS A 49 10.82 4.05 27.61
C LYS A 49 11.49 2.75 28.05
N LEU A 50 11.58 1.76 27.17
CA LEU A 50 12.28 0.51 27.46
C LEU A 50 13.76 0.74 27.79
N PHE A 51 14.43 1.60 27.01
CA PHE A 51 15.83 1.91 27.22
C PHE A 51 16.06 2.54 28.61
N PHE A 52 15.27 3.54 28.99
CA PHE A 52 15.36 4.18 30.31
C PHE A 52 14.97 3.29 31.50
N ILE A 53 14.02 2.36 31.31
CA ILE A 53 13.66 1.41 32.37
C ILE A 53 14.77 0.37 32.55
N SER A 54 15.34 -0.11 31.44
CA SER A 54 16.41 -1.13 31.46
C SER A 54 17.69 -0.67 32.15
N SER A 55 18.01 0.64 32.09
CA SER A 55 19.17 1.19 32.80
C SER A 55 18.99 1.21 34.33
N ASN A 56 17.75 1.15 34.83
CA ASN A 56 17.45 1.28 36.25
C ASN A 56 17.05 -0.04 36.94
N GLN A 57 16.42 -1.02 36.27
CA GLN A 57 16.13 -2.34 36.85
C GLN A 57 16.04 -3.45 35.78
N ILE A 58 16.74 -4.57 36.02
CA ILE A 58 16.71 -5.77 35.19
C ILE A 58 15.52 -6.64 35.62
N SER A 59 14.43 -6.63 34.86
CA SER A 59 13.34 -7.60 34.99
C SER A 59 13.25 -8.44 33.71
N TYR A 60 13.72 -9.68 33.81
CA TYR A 60 13.79 -10.64 32.70
C TYR A 60 12.42 -11.07 32.13
N LEU A 61 11.32 -10.90 32.87
CA LEU A 61 9.96 -11.15 32.35
C LEU A 61 9.40 -9.97 31.53
N GLY A 62 9.91 -8.75 31.76
CA GLY A 62 9.46 -7.55 31.08
C GLY A 62 10.00 -7.44 29.65
N THR A 63 11.18 -8.01 29.38
CA THR A 63 11.86 -7.92 28.07
C THR A 63 11.13 -8.67 26.96
N ASP A 64 10.30 -9.64 27.31
CA ASP A 64 9.73 -10.58 26.36
C ASP A 64 8.36 -10.12 25.84
N ILE A 65 7.47 -9.70 26.75
CA ILE A 65 6.19 -9.09 26.42
C ILE A 65 6.43 -7.79 25.64
N THR A 66 7.46 -7.03 26.00
CA THR A 66 7.80 -5.80 25.30
C THR A 66 8.32 -6.07 23.90
N ASN A 67 9.10 -7.15 23.69
CA ASN A 67 9.49 -7.57 22.36
C ASN A 67 8.28 -7.96 21.49
N LEU A 68 7.29 -8.66 22.06
CA LEU A 68 6.05 -9.00 21.34
C LEU A 68 5.24 -7.75 20.95
N ILE A 69 5.14 -6.77 21.85
CA ILE A 69 4.50 -5.48 21.58
C ILE A 69 5.25 -4.74 20.47
N SER A 70 6.59 -4.72 20.48
CA SER A 70 7.38 -4.12 19.42
C SER A 70 7.14 -4.79 18.07
N ILE A 71 7.08 -6.12 18.01
CA ILE A 71 6.76 -6.87 16.78
C ILE A 71 5.38 -6.47 16.25
N PHE A 72 4.38 -6.36 17.15
CA PHE A 72 3.05 -5.93 16.76
C PHE A 72 3.03 -4.52 16.18
N ILE A 73 3.71 -3.56 16.81
CA ILE A 73 3.84 -2.19 16.30
C ILE A 73 4.54 -2.18 14.94
N CYS A 74 5.62 -2.94 14.78
CA CYS A 74 6.33 -3.05 13.50
C CYS A 74 5.46 -3.69 12.42
N PHE A 75 4.67 -4.70 12.75
CA PHE A 75 3.71 -5.32 11.83
C PHE A 75 2.65 -4.31 11.36
N CYS A 76 2.06 -3.55 12.28
CA CYS A 76 1.12 -2.49 11.94
C CYS A 76 1.75 -1.43 11.02
N GLY A 77 2.97 -0.98 11.34
CA GLY A 77 3.72 -0.03 10.50
C GLY A 77 4.02 -0.58 9.10
N TYR A 78 4.35 -1.86 9.00
CA TYR A 78 4.56 -2.55 7.73
C TYR A 78 3.28 -2.60 6.88
N VAL A 79 2.14 -2.98 7.47
CA VAL A 79 0.84 -3.03 6.78
C VAL A 79 0.39 -1.63 6.33
N LEU A 80 0.53 -0.62 7.19
CA LEU A 80 0.23 0.78 6.83
C LEU A 80 1.12 1.25 5.66
N SER A 81 2.38 0.83 5.61
CA SER A 81 3.29 1.15 4.50
C SER A 81 2.87 0.47 3.19
N ILE A 82 2.30 -0.74 3.24
CA ILE A 82 1.72 -1.40 2.05
C ILE A 82 0.48 -0.64 1.58
N PHE A 83 -0.43 -0.29 2.49
CA PHE A 83 -1.61 0.49 2.15
C PHE A 83 -1.24 1.83 1.53
N TRP A 84 -0.14 2.44 1.98
CA TRP A 84 0.42 3.64 1.37
C TRP A 84 0.75 3.39 -0.10
N VAL A 85 1.62 2.44 -0.40
CA VAL A 85 2.00 2.10 -1.78
C VAL A 85 0.78 1.82 -2.67
N LEU A 86 -0.19 1.04 -2.17
CA LEU A 86 -1.39 0.69 -2.94
C LEU A 86 -2.27 1.89 -3.24
N MET A 87 -2.51 2.73 -2.25
CA MET A 87 -3.36 3.90 -2.38
C MET A 87 -2.81 4.88 -3.41
N PHE A 88 -1.49 5.14 -3.38
CA PHE A 88 -0.86 6.03 -4.36
C PHE A 88 -0.87 5.44 -5.77
N LYS A 89 -0.70 4.13 -5.92
CA LYS A 89 -0.82 3.45 -7.23
C LYS A 89 -2.25 3.48 -7.77
N GLY A 90 -3.24 3.20 -6.91
CA GLY A 90 -4.65 3.19 -7.28
C GLY A 90 -5.15 4.56 -7.74
N SER A 91 -4.90 5.61 -6.94
CA SER A 91 -5.30 6.97 -7.31
C SER A 91 -4.56 7.51 -8.54
N LYS A 92 -3.31 7.12 -8.76
CA LYS A 92 -2.60 7.46 -10.01
C LYS A 92 -3.28 6.82 -11.23
N ASN A 93 -3.64 5.54 -11.13
CA ASN A 93 -4.34 4.82 -12.21
C ASN A 93 -5.71 5.47 -12.52
N SER A 94 -6.47 5.87 -11.49
CA SER A 94 -7.73 6.58 -11.68
C SER A 94 -7.53 7.95 -12.36
N TYR A 95 -6.50 8.70 -11.96
CA TYR A 95 -6.16 9.99 -12.55
C TYR A 95 -5.82 9.87 -14.04
N GLU A 96 -4.94 8.94 -14.41
CA GLU A 96 -4.53 8.70 -15.79
C GLU A 96 -5.72 8.24 -16.66
N ALA A 97 -6.65 7.47 -16.10
CA ALA A 97 -7.87 7.07 -16.79
C ALA A 97 -8.75 8.28 -17.15
N TYR A 98 -8.87 9.26 -16.24
CA TYR A 98 -9.61 10.50 -16.52
C TYR A 98 -8.89 11.40 -17.53
N GLU A 99 -7.57 11.52 -17.47
CA GLU A 99 -6.80 12.27 -18.49
C GLU A 99 -6.97 11.66 -19.87
N LYS A 100 -6.83 10.33 -19.98
CA LYS A 100 -7.05 9.63 -21.25
C LYS A 100 -8.47 9.81 -21.78
N MET A 101 -9.48 9.73 -20.91
CA MET A 101 -10.87 9.98 -21.30
C MET A 101 -11.08 11.41 -21.82
N LEU A 102 -10.35 12.37 -21.28
CA LEU A 102 -10.37 13.77 -21.70
C LEU A 102 -9.71 13.94 -23.08
N ASP A 103 -8.55 13.32 -23.30
CA ASP A 103 -7.83 13.34 -24.57
C ASP A 103 -8.64 12.66 -25.68
N ASP A 104 -9.18 11.46 -25.41
CA ASP A 104 -10.05 10.71 -26.33
C ASP A 104 -11.28 11.55 -26.70
N PHE A 105 -11.87 12.27 -25.74
CA PHE A 105 -13.01 13.16 -25.98
C PHE A 105 -12.67 14.39 -26.82
N VAL A 106 -11.49 14.98 -26.65
CA VAL A 106 -11.01 16.11 -27.45
C VAL A 106 -10.70 15.68 -28.89
N GLU A 107 -9.97 14.57 -29.05
CA GLU A 107 -9.65 14.00 -30.37
C GLU A 107 -10.93 13.64 -31.13
N ALA A 108 -11.88 13.03 -30.43
CA ALA A 108 -13.22 12.75 -30.90
C ALA A 108 -13.93 13.97 -31.50
N GLN A 109 -13.89 15.10 -30.77
CA GLN A 109 -14.49 16.34 -31.25
C GLN A 109 -13.76 16.94 -32.46
N MET A 110 -12.43 16.87 -32.52
CA MET A 110 -11.66 17.34 -33.67
C MET A 110 -12.00 16.54 -34.94
N ILE A 111 -12.10 15.21 -34.83
CA ILE A 111 -12.48 14.34 -35.95
C ILE A 111 -13.91 14.64 -36.41
N PHE A 112 -14.84 14.82 -35.47
CA PHE A 112 -16.24 15.15 -35.80
C PHE A 112 -16.37 16.50 -36.51
N ASN A 113 -15.68 17.54 -36.01
CA ASN A 113 -15.66 18.85 -36.65
C ASN A 113 -15.04 18.81 -38.05
N ASN A 114 -13.99 17.99 -38.27
CA ASN A 114 -13.36 17.82 -39.58
C ASN A 114 -14.19 16.96 -40.56
N LYS A 115 -14.96 15.98 -40.08
CA LYS A 115 -15.80 15.09 -40.92
C LYS A 115 -17.19 15.66 -41.21
N CYS A 116 -17.62 16.76 -40.59
CA CYS A 116 -18.90 17.42 -40.88
C CYS A 116 -19.06 17.98 -42.31
N ASN A 117 -18.07 17.84 -43.20
CA ASN A 117 -18.27 18.01 -44.65
C ASN A 117 -18.79 16.76 -45.38
N SER A 118 -18.91 15.60 -44.73
CA SER A 118 -19.38 14.36 -45.37
C SER A 118 -19.95 13.35 -44.37
N SER A 119 -21.26 13.12 -44.48
CA SER A 119 -22.00 11.91 -44.03
C SER A 119 -22.65 11.90 -42.64
N LYS A 120 -23.97 11.65 -42.68
CA LYS A 120 -25.00 11.64 -41.62
C LYS A 120 -25.04 10.36 -40.73
N ASN A 121 -24.03 9.49 -40.75
CA ASN A 121 -24.15 8.14 -40.16
C ASN A 121 -23.28 7.82 -38.93
N ILE A 122 -22.64 8.81 -38.28
CA ILE A 122 -21.87 8.56 -37.05
C ILE A 122 -22.82 8.55 -35.84
N LYS A 123 -23.70 7.55 -35.74
CA LYS A 123 -24.51 7.33 -34.54
C LYS A 123 -23.89 6.25 -33.66
N LYS A 124 -23.76 6.61 -32.39
CA LYS A 124 -23.84 5.77 -31.18
C LYS A 124 -22.60 5.03 -30.64
N GLU A 125 -21.57 4.75 -31.43
CA GLU A 125 -20.39 4.03 -30.86
C GLU A 125 -19.40 4.94 -30.11
N PHE A 126 -19.47 6.24 -30.32
CA PHE A 126 -18.44 7.18 -29.85
C PHE A 126 -18.57 7.62 -28.38
N PHE A 127 -19.67 7.26 -27.72
CA PHE A 127 -19.96 7.62 -26.33
C PHE A 127 -19.92 6.43 -25.36
N LEU A 128 -19.59 5.23 -25.86
CA LEU A 128 -19.16 4.17 -24.95
C LEU A 128 -17.77 4.60 -24.47
N PRO A 129 -17.56 4.82 -23.15
CA PRO A 129 -16.21 5.02 -22.64
C PRO A 129 -15.41 3.85 -23.20
N ALA A 130 -14.48 4.17 -24.11
CA ALA A 130 -13.61 3.20 -24.75
C ALA A 130 -13.21 2.24 -23.65
N ASN A 131 -13.55 0.95 -23.82
CA ASN A 131 -13.22 -0.14 -22.91
C ASN A 131 -11.93 0.25 -22.23
N LEU A 132 -12.03 0.71 -20.97
CA LEU A 132 -10.91 1.25 -20.23
C LEU A 132 -9.87 0.18 -20.38
N ASP A 133 -8.84 0.43 -21.18
CA ASP A 133 -7.87 -0.57 -21.57
C ASP A 133 -6.91 -0.72 -20.38
N LEU A 134 -7.50 -1.09 -19.25
CA LEU A 134 -6.94 -1.53 -17.98
C LEU A 134 -5.99 -2.71 -18.22
N ASN A 135 -6.12 -3.36 -19.39
CA ASN A 135 -5.29 -4.45 -19.90
C ASN A 135 -3.79 -4.10 -20.04
N ASN A 136 -3.43 -2.83 -20.23
CA ASN A 136 -2.04 -2.47 -20.50
C ASN A 136 -1.18 -2.19 -19.27
N SER A 137 -1.77 -2.07 -18.08
CA SER A 137 -0.99 -1.91 -16.84
C SER A 137 -0.61 -3.27 -16.25
N LYS A 138 0.31 -3.97 -16.93
CA LYS A 138 1.05 -5.13 -16.37
C LYS A 138 2.07 -4.68 -15.30
N ASP A 139 1.68 -3.75 -14.44
CA ASP A 139 2.58 -3.22 -13.43
C ASP A 139 2.67 -4.18 -12.25
N ASN A 140 3.87 -4.72 -12.07
CA ASN A 140 4.21 -5.46 -10.86
C ASN A 140 4.06 -4.54 -9.63
N PHE A 141 3.77 -5.11 -8.46
CA PHE A 141 3.67 -4.32 -7.22
C PHE A 141 4.94 -3.53 -6.94
N PHE A 142 6.11 -3.99 -7.37
CA PHE A 142 7.39 -3.27 -7.27
C PHE A 142 7.75 -2.43 -8.52
N SER A 143 6.95 -2.47 -9.59
CA SER A 143 7.18 -1.66 -10.79
C SER A 143 7.01 -0.18 -10.47
N LEU A 144 7.96 0.62 -10.95
CA LEU A 144 7.97 2.09 -10.97
C LEU A 144 7.98 2.66 -12.41
N LYS A 145 7.77 1.82 -13.43
CA LYS A 145 7.56 2.25 -14.83
C LYS A 145 6.11 2.76 -14.96
N GLU A 146 5.75 3.83 -15.67
CA GLU A 146 6.38 4.64 -16.72
C GLU A 146 6.32 6.17 -16.42
N TYR A 147 7.11 6.95 -17.18
CA TYR A 147 7.21 8.42 -17.38
C TYR A 147 7.61 9.41 -16.24
N ARG A 148 8.21 10.54 -16.67
CA ARG A 148 9.07 11.51 -15.93
C ARG A 148 8.52 11.98 -14.59
N TYR A 149 9.42 12.14 -13.61
CA TYR A 149 9.25 12.67 -12.24
C TYR A 149 7.83 13.16 -11.86
N SER A 150 6.89 12.23 -11.60
CA SER A 150 5.57 12.58 -11.08
C SER A 150 5.61 12.68 -9.55
N LEU A 151 4.91 13.66 -8.97
CA LEU A 151 4.78 13.85 -7.52
C LEU A 151 4.36 12.55 -6.79
N SER A 152 3.60 11.71 -7.47
CA SER A 152 3.17 10.38 -7.01
C SER A 152 4.32 9.37 -6.81
N LYS A 153 5.43 9.45 -7.56
CA LYS A 153 6.59 8.54 -7.38
C LYS A 153 7.30 8.76 -6.07
N ILE A 154 7.42 10.02 -5.64
CA ILE A 154 8.03 10.37 -4.35
C ILE A 154 7.20 9.73 -3.23
N ASN A 155 5.88 9.86 -3.29
CA ASN A 155 5.00 9.28 -2.28
C ASN A 155 5.03 7.74 -2.32
N ILE A 156 5.00 7.10 -3.48
CA ILE A 156 5.13 5.63 -3.58
C ILE A 156 6.49 5.17 -3.00
N SER A 157 7.57 5.88 -3.31
CA SER A 157 8.91 5.60 -2.80
C SER A 157 8.96 5.73 -1.27
N LEU A 158 8.31 6.74 -0.70
CA LEU A 158 8.20 6.92 0.75
C LEU A 158 7.48 5.76 1.43
N GLY A 159 6.48 5.18 0.76
CA GLY A 159 5.82 3.95 1.19
C GLY A 159 6.78 2.75 1.23
N TYR A 160 7.57 2.52 0.17
CA TYR A 160 8.56 1.45 0.18
C TYR A 160 9.67 1.67 1.21
N PHE A 161 10.13 2.91 1.37
CA PHE A 161 11.14 3.25 2.36
C PHE A 161 10.64 2.94 3.78
N SER A 162 9.41 3.34 4.09
CA SER A 162 8.79 3.01 5.37
C SER A 162 8.59 1.50 5.55
N MET A 163 8.13 0.81 4.50
CA MET A 163 7.97 -0.65 4.49
C MET A 163 9.31 -1.35 4.79
N PHE A 164 10.40 -0.86 4.19
CA PHE A 164 11.74 -1.38 4.41
C PHE A 164 12.21 -1.16 5.86
N ILE A 165 12.00 0.03 6.42
CA ILE A 165 12.34 0.31 7.83
C ILE A 165 11.61 -0.66 8.76
N PHE A 166 10.27 -0.75 8.66
CA PHE A 166 9.49 -1.64 9.52
C PHE A 166 9.82 -3.11 9.31
N PHE A 167 10.22 -3.52 8.10
CA PHE A 167 10.70 -4.87 7.83
C PHE A 167 12.02 -5.17 8.56
N VAL A 168 13.00 -4.28 8.48
CA VAL A 168 14.28 -4.43 9.19
C VAL A 168 14.08 -4.45 10.71
N LEU A 169 13.24 -3.56 11.25
CA LEU A 169 12.90 -3.54 12.67
C LEU A 169 12.19 -4.83 13.10
N SER A 170 11.27 -5.35 12.27
CA SER A 170 10.62 -6.63 12.52
C SER A 170 11.64 -7.77 12.58
N ILE A 171 12.60 -7.82 11.65
CA ILE A 171 13.68 -8.82 11.66
C ILE A 171 14.50 -8.71 12.95
N PHE A 172 14.87 -7.50 13.36
CA PHE A 172 15.63 -7.29 14.60
C PHE A 172 14.91 -7.88 15.81
N HIS A 173 13.61 -7.61 15.97
CA HIS A 173 12.82 -8.17 17.06
C HIS A 173 12.58 -9.68 16.92
N LEU A 174 12.41 -10.19 15.69
CA LEU A 174 12.30 -11.63 15.42
C LEU A 174 13.59 -12.38 15.78
N LEU A 175 14.77 -11.79 15.53
CA LEU A 175 16.06 -12.37 15.91
C LEU A 175 16.31 -12.36 17.43
N ALA A 176 15.57 -11.55 18.19
CA ALA A 176 15.60 -11.58 19.65
C ALA A 176 14.72 -12.72 20.23
N ILE A 177 13.76 -13.25 19.46
CA ILE A 177 12.84 -14.31 19.89
C ILE A 177 13.53 -15.64 20.27
N PRO A 178 14.58 -16.14 19.59
CA PRO A 178 15.23 -17.40 19.98
C PRO A 178 15.78 -17.40 21.41
N LYS A 179 16.24 -16.25 21.93
CA LYS A 179 16.63 -16.10 23.34
C LYS A 179 15.40 -16.22 24.26
N PHE A 180 14.29 -15.60 23.88
CA PHE A 180 13.01 -15.70 24.57
C PHE A 180 12.47 -17.14 24.56
N ILE A 181 12.42 -17.78 23.40
CA ILE A 181 12.01 -19.17 23.23
C ILE A 181 12.89 -20.09 24.08
N LYS A 182 14.20 -19.87 24.13
CA LYS A 182 15.11 -20.67 24.98
C LYS A 182 14.83 -20.47 26.48
N ASN A 183 14.52 -19.25 26.92
CA ASN A 183 14.14 -18.97 28.31
C ASN A 183 12.77 -19.59 28.67
N ILE A 184 11.78 -19.47 27.80
CA ILE A 184 10.47 -20.12 27.97
C ILE A 184 10.61 -21.63 27.94
N LEU A 185 11.37 -22.20 27.01
CA LEU A 185 11.59 -23.64 26.94
C LEU A 185 12.35 -24.15 28.16
N ASN A 186 13.28 -23.39 28.72
CA ASN A 186 13.94 -23.76 29.98
C ASN A 186 12.98 -23.68 31.16
N PHE A 187 12.08 -22.69 31.20
CA PHE A 187 11.02 -22.58 32.21
C PHE A 187 9.98 -23.71 32.08
N ILE A 188 9.54 -24.01 30.86
CA ILE A 188 8.63 -25.11 30.54
C ILE A 188 9.31 -26.46 30.78
N ASN A 189 10.57 -26.66 30.39
CA ASN A 189 11.32 -27.89 30.66
C ASN A 189 11.50 -28.13 32.17
N ASN A 190 11.54 -27.07 32.99
CA ASN A 190 11.54 -27.17 34.45
C ASN A 190 10.17 -27.58 35.03
N ILE A 191 9.07 -27.42 34.29
CA ILE A 191 7.71 -27.80 34.71
C ILE A 191 7.26 -29.12 34.05
N PHE A 192 7.64 -29.36 32.80
CA PHE A 192 7.35 -30.53 31.98
C PHE A 192 8.66 -30.98 31.32
N TYR A 193 9.26 -32.03 31.89
CA TYR A 193 10.46 -32.66 31.33
C TYR A 193 10.24 -33.09 29.87
N ASN A 194 11.11 -32.61 28.98
CA ASN A 194 11.38 -33.10 27.62
C ASN A 194 10.22 -33.10 26.60
N CYS A 195 9.97 -31.97 25.93
CA CYS A 195 9.23 -32.00 24.67
C CYS A 195 9.87 -31.14 23.57
N ASP A 196 10.71 -31.77 22.74
CA ASP A 196 11.35 -31.12 21.58
C ASP A 196 10.36 -30.62 20.52
N ILE A 197 9.13 -31.12 20.55
CA ILE A 197 8.01 -30.71 19.70
C ILE A 197 7.75 -29.20 19.80
N PHE A 198 7.83 -28.59 21.00
CA PHE A 198 7.57 -27.16 21.18
C PHE A 198 8.64 -26.25 20.55
N LYS A 199 9.89 -26.72 20.42
CA LYS A 199 10.96 -25.96 19.77
C LYS A 199 10.73 -25.87 18.26
N CYS A 200 10.35 -27.00 17.67
CA CYS A 200 10.08 -27.11 16.25
C CYS A 200 8.84 -26.30 15.85
N THR A 201 7.76 -26.33 16.64
CA THR A 201 6.55 -25.56 16.34
C THR A 201 6.81 -24.05 16.35
N ALA A 202 7.54 -23.54 17.33
CA ALA A 202 7.86 -22.11 17.41
C ALA A 202 8.76 -21.64 16.24
N PHE A 203 9.76 -22.43 15.85
CA PHE A 203 10.59 -22.15 14.66
C PHE A 203 9.76 -22.14 13.38
N VAL A 204 8.87 -23.11 13.20
CA VAL A 204 7.96 -23.18 12.04
C VAL A 204 7.04 -21.96 12.00
N CYS A 205 6.49 -21.52 13.13
CA CYS A 205 5.65 -20.31 13.18
C CYS A 205 6.42 -19.04 12.77
N ILE A 206 7.69 -18.89 13.15
CA ILE A 206 8.53 -17.76 12.74
C ILE A 206 8.78 -17.80 11.23
N VAL A 207 9.12 -18.97 10.68
CA VAL A 207 9.34 -19.14 9.23
C VAL A 207 8.06 -18.85 8.44
N ILE A 208 6.91 -19.32 8.93
CA ILE A 208 5.60 -19.01 8.33
C ILE A 208 5.31 -17.52 8.40
N PHE A 209 5.60 -16.85 9.52
CA PHE A 209 5.36 -15.42 9.68
C PHE A 209 6.25 -14.57 8.77
N ILE A 210 7.54 -14.91 8.67
CA ILE A 210 8.47 -14.25 7.73
C ILE A 210 8.03 -14.53 6.28
N GLY A 211 7.68 -15.78 5.98
CA GLY A 211 7.12 -16.16 4.68
C GLY A 211 5.87 -15.35 4.34
N PHE A 212 4.97 -15.19 5.31
CA PHE A 212 3.76 -14.37 5.17
C PHE A 212 4.08 -12.89 4.95
N LEU A 213 5.00 -12.30 5.71
CA LEU A 213 5.46 -10.92 5.50
C LEU A 213 6.04 -10.71 4.10
N CYS A 214 6.88 -11.62 3.61
CA CYS A 214 7.43 -11.55 2.27
C CYS A 214 6.39 -11.83 1.17
N TYR A 215 5.39 -12.67 1.45
CA TYR A 215 4.38 -13.09 0.49
C TYR A 215 3.16 -12.15 0.43
N LEU A 216 2.90 -11.38 1.49
CA LEU A 216 1.81 -10.40 1.58
C LEU A 216 1.83 -9.38 0.42
N PRO A 217 2.97 -8.71 0.14
CA PRO A 217 3.09 -7.82 -1.02
C PRO A 217 2.77 -8.53 -2.34
N PHE A 218 3.14 -9.81 -2.45
CA PHE A 218 2.92 -10.61 -3.66
C PHE A 218 1.45 -11.04 -3.83
N ILE A 219 0.77 -11.52 -2.78
CA ILE A 219 -0.67 -11.84 -2.82
C ILE A 219 -1.47 -10.61 -3.23
N ILE A 220 -1.19 -9.49 -2.56
CA ILE A 220 -1.87 -8.22 -2.82
C ILE A 220 -1.65 -7.81 -4.28
N SER A 221 -0.41 -7.92 -4.79
CA SER A 221 -0.10 -7.63 -6.19
C SER A 221 -0.88 -8.46 -7.20
N ARG A 222 -1.18 -9.72 -6.84
CA ARG A 222 -1.86 -10.69 -7.71
C ARG A 222 -3.37 -10.46 -7.71
N ASN A 223 -3.97 -10.19 -6.55
CA ASN A 223 -5.40 -9.93 -6.44
C ASN A 223 -5.82 -8.62 -7.14
N PHE A 224 -4.96 -7.60 -7.15
CA PHE A 224 -5.18 -6.39 -7.97
C PHE A 224 -5.13 -6.67 -9.48
N ARG A 225 -4.51 -7.78 -9.90
CA ARG A 225 -4.38 -8.18 -11.30
C ARG A 225 -5.55 -9.03 -11.82
N GLN A 226 -6.32 -9.65 -10.91
CA GLN A 226 -7.43 -10.55 -11.25
C GLN A 226 -8.81 -9.88 -11.23
N LYS A 227 -8.91 -8.65 -10.69
CA LYS A 227 -10.14 -7.82 -10.72
C LYS A 227 -10.16 -6.77 -11.84
N LYS A 228 -9.20 -6.85 -12.76
CA LYS A 228 -9.19 -6.12 -14.04
C LYS A 228 -9.62 -7.07 -15.15
#